data_AF-A0A7S1Z168-F1
#
_entry.id   AF-A0A7S1Z168-F1
#
_cell.length_a   1.000
_cell.length_b   1.000
_cell.length_c   1.000
_cell.angle_alpha   90.00
_cell.angle_beta   90.00
_cell.angle_gamma   90.00
#
_symmetry.space_group_name_H-M   'P 1'
#
loop_
_entity.id
_entity.type
_entity.pdbx_description
1 polymer ?
#
loop_
_entity_poly.entity_id
_entity_poly.type
_entity_poly.pdbx_seq_one_letter_code
_entity_poly.pdbx_strand_id
1 'polypeptide(L)'
;VPTTMETSSAEKKFNFYDPTNAFDYGAEDYDYDALRNALSNKGDCRAVAANNNGNEDDYVSCAHVMPEVWRGQREAIESAEIDNLIEPAVGTGGVAKFSWYVPKYTATEDPTLLTHFGLTANGPDGQAIRRKLAETFLRPVRWKDYCENFTPDYCEEGDEVALRAPETEEEEMQYFLSGSFYGKFNATAENDCDANPETCTGHIINVECTWTTYVIPQAHHLNIPVSSSGPDVAGGYPHLRIVEIIDAAVYNKADFLLYWFTPDAKVQSYIGTDAEFQRVLLPPPTQKCADARLTEEQRCSADPMNWIGDVDGSCDAEPYSLKKLIVSDLYERTYAVDAASRSPAYDFVKGICIDDLQLDEMFTHWLSRGVDPQSYDARDAVCQWAAENLDVLKKFVPHGFPRSNRFAENELQFYTYVAMGVGGLA
;
A
#
# COMPACT_ATOMS: atom_id res chain seq x y z
N VAL A 1 5.78 -26.34 1.94
CA VAL A 1 6.30 -25.28 1.06
C VAL A 1 5.15 -24.88 0.17
N PRO A 2 4.64 -23.64 0.23
CA PRO A 2 4.15 -23.04 -0.99
C PRO A 2 5.38 -22.96 -1.90
N THR A 3 5.52 -23.91 -2.82
CA THR A 3 6.52 -23.83 -3.89
C THR A 3 6.06 -22.83 -4.96
N THR A 4 4.87 -22.28 -4.76
CA THR A 4 4.08 -21.55 -5.72
C THR A 4 3.49 -20.33 -5.04
N MET A 5 3.82 -19.15 -5.55
CA MET A 5 3.13 -17.90 -5.28
C MET A 5 2.36 -17.54 -6.56
N GLU A 6 1.06 -17.33 -6.42
CA GLU A 6 0.27 -16.73 -7.50
C GLU A 6 0.47 -15.22 -7.45
N THR A 7 0.67 -14.60 -8.61
CA THR A 7 0.91 -13.15 -8.74
C THR A 7 -0.09 -12.48 -9.67
N SER A 8 -1.08 -13.26 -10.15
CA SER A 8 -2.11 -12.79 -11.09
C SER A 8 -1.53 -12.22 -12.38
N SER A 9 -0.37 -12.74 -12.80
CA SER A 9 0.34 -12.33 -14.00
C SER A 9 0.89 -13.55 -14.74
N ALA A 10 0.68 -13.59 -16.07
CA ALA A 10 1.16 -14.65 -16.93
C ALA A 10 2.68 -14.70 -17.07
N GLU A 11 3.35 -13.55 -16.89
CA GLU A 11 4.79 -13.40 -17.08
C GLU A 11 5.60 -13.81 -15.84
N LYS A 12 5.00 -13.69 -14.65
CA LYS A 12 5.65 -14.02 -13.38
C LYS A 12 5.60 -15.53 -13.15
N LYS A 13 6.72 -16.09 -12.70
CA LYS A 13 6.80 -17.53 -12.44
C LYS A 13 6.13 -17.82 -11.10
N PHE A 14 5.47 -18.98 -10.98
CA PHE A 14 4.95 -19.38 -9.66
C PHE A 14 6.07 -19.67 -8.66
N ASN A 15 7.30 -19.94 -9.11
CA ASN A 15 8.39 -20.29 -8.21
C ASN A 15 8.74 -19.14 -7.26
N PHE A 16 8.40 -19.31 -5.98
CA PHE A 16 8.73 -18.35 -4.92
C PHE A 16 10.22 -17.99 -4.86
N TYR A 17 11.11 -18.90 -5.25
CA TYR A 17 12.57 -18.69 -5.23
C TYR A 17 13.15 -18.15 -6.54
N ASP A 18 12.32 -17.76 -7.51
CA ASP A 18 12.85 -17.15 -8.71
C ASP A 18 13.38 -15.74 -8.38
N PRO A 19 14.68 -15.46 -8.62
CA PRO A 19 15.27 -14.16 -8.32
C PRO A 19 14.62 -13.00 -9.09
N THR A 20 13.89 -13.27 -10.18
CA THR A 20 13.21 -12.22 -10.95
C THR A 20 11.77 -11.98 -10.50
N ASN A 21 11.23 -12.78 -9.59
CA ASN A 21 9.92 -12.50 -9.03
C ASN A 21 10.09 -11.46 -7.92
N ALA A 22 9.71 -10.21 -8.16
CA ALA A 22 9.50 -9.26 -7.05
C ALA A 22 8.26 -9.68 -6.25
N PHE A 23 8.23 -9.38 -4.95
CA PHE A 23 6.94 -9.20 -4.30
C PHE A 23 6.37 -7.88 -4.76
N ASP A 24 5.20 -7.95 -5.34
CA ASP A 24 4.58 -6.81 -5.97
C ASP A 24 3.08 -7.03 -5.91
N TYR A 25 2.34 -5.93 -5.93
CA TYR A 25 0.91 -6.02 -6.07
C TYR A 25 0.59 -6.63 -7.45
N GLY A 26 -0.48 -7.41 -7.53
CA GLY A 26 -0.95 -7.92 -8.82
C GLY A 26 -1.30 -6.77 -9.75
N ALA A 27 -1.49 -7.06 -11.05
CA ALA A 27 -2.05 -6.06 -11.97
C ALA A 27 -3.47 -5.61 -11.54
N GLU A 28 -4.15 -6.45 -10.75
CA GLU A 28 -5.41 -6.16 -10.08
C GLU A 28 -5.17 -6.09 -8.57
N ASP A 29 -5.82 -5.14 -7.88
CA ASP A 29 -5.64 -4.91 -6.44
C ASP A 29 -5.92 -6.19 -5.61
N TYR A 30 -7.01 -6.90 -5.90
CA TYR A 30 -7.39 -8.15 -5.22
C TYR A 30 -8.06 -9.16 -6.17
N ASP A 31 -7.34 -10.23 -6.49
CA ASP A 31 -7.81 -11.25 -7.42
C ASP A 31 -8.74 -12.28 -6.74
N TYR A 32 -10.00 -11.91 -6.54
CA TYR A 32 -11.04 -12.81 -6.04
C TYR A 32 -11.36 -13.94 -7.04
N ASP A 33 -11.06 -13.74 -8.32
CA ASP A 33 -11.26 -14.76 -9.35
C ASP A 33 -10.26 -15.91 -9.18
N ALA A 34 -9.03 -15.65 -8.72
CA ALA A 34 -8.08 -16.69 -8.35
C ALA A 34 -8.65 -17.64 -7.27
N LEU A 35 -9.39 -17.11 -6.30
CA LEU A 35 -10.08 -17.89 -5.28
C LEU A 35 -11.25 -18.69 -5.90
N ARG A 36 -12.03 -18.07 -6.80
CA ARG A 36 -13.14 -18.75 -7.51
C ARG A 36 -12.64 -19.88 -8.40
N ASN A 37 -11.51 -19.66 -9.06
CA ASN A 37 -10.85 -20.62 -9.92
C ASN A 37 -10.30 -21.79 -9.11
N ALA A 38 -9.72 -21.54 -7.93
CA ALA A 38 -9.33 -22.60 -7.02
C ALA A 38 -10.53 -23.45 -6.60
N LEU A 39 -11.64 -22.84 -6.19
CA LEU A 39 -12.86 -23.56 -5.82
C LEU A 39 -13.42 -24.39 -6.99
N SER A 40 -13.52 -23.78 -8.17
CA SER A 40 -14.09 -24.40 -9.38
C SER A 40 -13.24 -25.57 -9.91
N ASN A 41 -11.92 -25.47 -9.79
CA ASN A 41 -10.98 -26.51 -10.23
C ASN A 41 -10.72 -27.58 -9.16
N LYS A 42 -11.66 -27.72 -8.22
CA LYS A 42 -11.52 -28.61 -7.08
C LYS A 42 -10.14 -28.44 -6.44
N GLY A 43 -9.75 -27.22 -6.12
CA GLY A 43 -8.54 -26.86 -5.41
C GLY A 43 -7.22 -27.27 -6.09
N ASP A 44 -7.21 -27.71 -7.36
CA ASP A 44 -5.97 -28.06 -8.04
C ASP A 44 -5.50 -26.93 -8.96
N CYS A 45 -4.83 -25.94 -8.37
CA CYS A 45 -4.23 -24.84 -9.13
C CYS A 45 -3.13 -25.28 -10.11
N ARG A 46 -2.60 -26.51 -9.99
CA ARG A 46 -1.64 -27.03 -10.97
C ARG A 46 -2.33 -27.35 -12.29
N ALA A 47 -3.60 -27.75 -12.26
CA ALA A 47 -4.37 -28.00 -13.47
C ALA A 47 -4.66 -26.71 -14.23
N VAL A 48 -4.94 -25.62 -13.49
CA VAL A 48 -5.11 -24.28 -14.05
C VAL A 48 -3.79 -23.81 -14.67
N ALA A 49 -2.69 -23.86 -13.90
CA ALA A 49 -1.37 -23.47 -14.39
C ALA A 49 -0.90 -24.29 -15.60
N ALA A 50 -1.27 -25.57 -15.70
CA ALA A 50 -0.92 -26.41 -16.85
C ALA A 50 -1.67 -26.03 -18.14
N ASN A 51 -2.82 -25.35 -18.02
CA ASN A 51 -3.59 -24.87 -19.17
C ASN A 51 -3.11 -23.49 -19.66
N ASN A 52 -2.35 -22.76 -18.83
CA ASN A 52 -1.74 -21.49 -19.20
C ASN A 52 -0.58 -21.81 -20.18
N ASN A 53 -0.85 -21.73 -21.49
CA ASN A 53 0.12 -22.07 -22.54
C ASN A 53 1.27 -21.04 -22.71
N GLY A 54 1.50 -20.17 -21.72
CA GLY A 54 2.38 -19.00 -21.82
C GLY A 54 1.84 -17.89 -22.72
N ASN A 55 0.56 -17.96 -23.12
CA ASN A 55 -0.15 -16.87 -23.76
C ASN A 55 -0.87 -16.07 -22.67
N GLU A 56 -0.64 -14.75 -22.63
CA GLU A 56 -1.23 -13.84 -21.65
C GLU A 56 -2.77 -13.84 -21.77
N ASP A 57 -3.29 -13.93 -23.00
CA ASP A 57 -4.74 -13.95 -23.26
C ASP A 57 -5.46 -15.20 -22.69
N ASP A 58 -4.72 -16.30 -22.46
CA ASP A 58 -5.27 -17.57 -21.97
C ASP A 58 -4.97 -17.80 -20.48
N TYR A 59 -4.30 -16.86 -19.82
CA TYR A 59 -3.89 -17.02 -18.44
C TYR A 59 -5.08 -16.92 -17.49
N VAL A 60 -5.19 -17.92 -16.61
CA VAL A 60 -6.16 -17.96 -15.53
C VAL A 60 -5.41 -18.06 -14.20
N SER A 61 -5.66 -17.11 -13.31
CA SER A 61 -5.09 -17.09 -11.96
C SER A 61 -5.74 -18.14 -11.06
N CYS A 62 -4.99 -18.66 -10.08
CA CYS A 62 -5.53 -19.61 -9.11
C CYS A 62 -4.79 -19.54 -7.77
N ALA A 63 -5.55 -19.27 -6.69
CA ALA A 63 -5.01 -19.14 -5.35
C ALA A 63 -5.93 -19.79 -4.30
N HIS A 64 -5.35 -20.42 -3.28
CA HIS A 64 -6.11 -20.95 -2.14
C HIS A 64 -6.21 -19.96 -0.97
N VAL A 65 -5.28 -19.02 -0.92
CA VAL A 65 -5.08 -18.10 0.19
C VAL A 65 -4.72 -16.74 -0.38
N MET A 66 -5.39 -15.70 0.09
CA MET A 66 -4.99 -14.32 -0.07
C MET A 66 -4.44 -13.86 1.29
N PRO A 67 -3.12 -13.69 1.42
CA PRO A 67 -2.47 -13.56 2.73
C PRO A 67 -2.77 -12.23 3.42
N GLU A 68 -3.15 -11.22 2.64
CA GLU A 68 -3.45 -9.88 3.12
C GLU A 68 -4.57 -9.28 2.28
N VAL A 69 -5.59 -8.75 2.94
CA VAL A 69 -6.67 -7.96 2.36
C VAL A 69 -7.00 -6.80 3.29
N TRP A 70 -7.07 -5.62 2.67
CA TRP A 70 -7.34 -4.38 3.36
C TRP A 70 -8.86 -4.17 3.53
N ARG A 71 -9.25 -3.46 4.59
CA ARG A 71 -10.67 -3.24 4.92
C ARG A 71 -11.44 -2.46 3.86
N GLY A 72 -10.75 -1.76 2.96
CA GLY A 72 -11.36 -1.15 1.77
C GLY A 72 -12.25 -2.11 0.98
N GLN A 73 -11.93 -3.40 1.04
CA GLN A 73 -12.62 -4.48 0.35
C GLN A 73 -13.75 -5.11 1.17
N ARG A 74 -14.29 -4.42 2.19
CA ARG A 74 -15.29 -4.97 3.12
C ARG A 74 -16.47 -5.63 2.40
N GLU A 75 -17.06 -4.95 1.43
CA GLU A 75 -18.23 -5.46 0.69
C GLU A 75 -17.88 -6.70 -0.14
N ALA A 76 -16.69 -6.72 -0.77
CA ALA A 76 -16.20 -7.87 -1.52
C ALA A 76 -15.93 -9.08 -0.61
N ILE A 77 -15.31 -8.86 0.55
CA ILE A 77 -15.09 -9.89 1.57
C ILE A 77 -16.43 -10.45 2.07
N GLU A 78 -17.35 -9.57 2.50
CA GLU A 78 -18.67 -9.97 3.01
C GLU A 78 -19.46 -10.76 1.95
N SER A 79 -19.41 -10.32 0.70
CA SER A 79 -20.04 -11.04 -0.42
C SER A 79 -19.38 -12.40 -0.66
N ALA A 80 -18.05 -12.50 -0.61
CA ALA A 80 -17.32 -13.75 -0.78
C ALA A 80 -17.62 -14.75 0.36
N GLU A 81 -17.83 -14.28 1.59
CA GLU A 81 -18.27 -15.12 2.72
C GLU A 81 -19.72 -15.63 2.51
N ILE A 82 -20.63 -14.75 2.09
CA ILE A 82 -22.05 -15.08 1.82
C ILE A 82 -22.17 -16.10 0.68
N ASP A 83 -21.37 -15.92 -0.38
CA ASP A 83 -21.32 -16.80 -1.54
C ASP A 83 -20.62 -18.14 -1.24
N ASN A 84 -20.11 -18.32 -0.02
CA ASN A 84 -19.29 -19.46 0.38
C ASN A 84 -18.09 -19.67 -0.57
N LEU A 85 -17.54 -18.58 -1.08
CA LEU A 85 -16.29 -18.57 -1.84
C LEU A 85 -15.11 -18.75 -0.88
N ILE A 86 -15.16 -18.05 0.25
CA ILE A 86 -14.13 -18.08 1.29
C ILE A 86 -14.70 -18.58 2.62
N GLU A 87 -13.82 -19.09 3.47
CA GLU A 87 -14.09 -19.22 4.90
C GLU A 87 -14.23 -17.82 5.55
N PRO A 88 -14.82 -17.71 6.76
CA PRO A 88 -14.83 -16.46 7.50
C PRO A 88 -13.42 -15.87 7.61
N ALA A 89 -13.27 -14.60 7.21
CA ALA A 89 -12.00 -13.90 7.14
C ALA A 89 -11.33 -13.84 8.52
N VAL A 90 -10.04 -14.15 8.57
CA VAL A 90 -9.25 -14.21 9.82
C VAL A 90 -8.27 -13.04 9.84
N GLY A 91 -7.98 -12.50 11.03
CA GLY A 91 -6.94 -11.46 11.16
C GLY A 91 -5.54 -12.01 10.88
N THR A 92 -4.69 -11.22 10.23
CA THR A 92 -3.26 -11.53 10.05
C THR A 92 -2.43 -11.19 11.28
N GLY A 93 -2.99 -10.48 12.26
CA GLY A 93 -2.28 -9.95 13.44
C GLY A 93 -1.94 -8.46 13.31
N GLY A 94 -1.67 -8.01 12.09
CA GLY A 94 -1.34 -6.62 11.80
C GLY A 94 -2.55 -5.70 11.85
N VAL A 95 -2.32 -4.44 12.22
CA VAL A 95 -3.31 -3.37 12.26
C VAL A 95 -2.90 -2.29 11.28
N ALA A 96 -3.65 -2.18 10.19
CA ALA A 96 -3.47 -1.10 9.25
C ALA A 96 -4.30 0.12 9.63
N LYS A 97 -3.79 1.29 9.26
CA LYS A 97 -4.44 2.58 9.43
C LYS A 97 -4.01 3.54 8.33
N PHE A 98 -4.97 4.19 7.70
CA PHE A 98 -4.73 5.36 6.86
C PHE A 98 -4.71 6.65 7.69
N SER A 99 -3.92 7.63 7.28
CA SER A 99 -3.91 8.95 7.91
C SER A 99 -3.29 10.00 7.00
N TRP A 100 -3.43 11.26 7.41
CA TRP A 100 -2.67 12.38 6.88
C TRP A 100 -1.34 12.47 7.63
N TYR A 101 -0.27 12.80 6.90
CA TYR A 101 1.09 12.92 7.39
C TYR A 101 1.74 14.19 6.84
N VAL A 102 2.60 14.80 7.65
CA VAL A 102 3.58 15.81 7.25
C VAL A 102 4.96 15.34 7.72
N PRO A 103 6.07 15.70 7.06
CA PRO A 103 7.39 15.31 7.55
C PRO A 103 7.75 16.10 8.82
N LYS A 104 8.64 15.53 9.63
CA LYS A 104 9.03 16.10 10.93
C LYS A 104 9.66 17.48 10.84
N TYR A 105 10.38 17.82 9.77
CA TYR A 105 10.87 19.17 9.56
C TYR A 105 9.71 20.18 9.40
N THR A 106 8.68 19.87 8.60
CA THR A 106 7.46 20.70 8.47
C THR A 106 6.74 20.84 9.80
N ALA A 107 6.57 19.73 10.53
CA ALA A 107 5.91 19.73 11.84
C ALA A 107 6.68 20.52 12.90
N THR A 108 8.01 20.58 12.79
CA THR A 108 8.87 21.34 13.71
C THR A 108 8.78 22.83 13.43
N GLU A 109 8.72 23.21 12.15
CA GLU A 109 8.56 24.60 11.72
C GLU A 109 7.17 25.14 12.07
N ASP A 110 6.11 24.37 11.79
CA ASP A 110 4.74 24.73 12.14
C ASP A 110 3.95 23.57 12.78
N PRO A 111 4.00 23.46 14.11
CA PRO A 111 3.29 22.41 14.85
C PRO A 111 1.77 22.47 14.73
N THR A 112 1.19 23.59 14.28
CA THR A 112 -0.27 23.70 14.14
C THR A 112 -0.79 22.81 13.00
N LEU A 113 0.06 22.46 12.03
CA LEU A 113 -0.25 21.54 10.93
C LEU A 113 -0.54 20.10 11.41
N LEU A 114 -0.16 19.74 12.64
CA LEU A 114 -0.38 18.41 13.21
C LEU A 114 -1.82 18.14 13.67
N THR A 115 -2.73 19.10 13.52
CA THR A 115 -4.13 18.94 13.92
C THR A 115 -5.05 19.53 12.87
N HIS A 116 -6.21 18.93 12.63
CA HIS A 116 -7.19 19.50 11.70
C HIS A 116 -7.59 20.94 12.07
N PHE A 117 -7.56 21.32 13.35
CA PHE A 117 -7.84 22.69 13.79
C PHE A 117 -6.88 23.71 13.19
N GLY A 118 -5.59 23.39 13.04
CA GLY A 118 -4.61 24.28 12.41
C GLY A 118 -4.64 24.26 10.88
N LEU A 119 -5.43 23.36 10.30
CA LEU A 119 -5.65 23.24 8.85
C LEU A 119 -6.99 23.80 8.39
N THR A 120 -7.95 23.95 9.31
CA THR A 120 -9.34 24.28 8.98
C THR A 120 -9.53 25.78 8.75
N ALA A 121 -10.03 26.19 7.59
CA ALA A 121 -10.27 27.58 7.22
C ALA A 121 -11.63 28.12 7.72
N ASN A 122 -12.05 27.74 8.93
CA ASN A 122 -13.28 28.25 9.56
C ASN A 122 -13.02 29.52 10.36
N GLY A 123 -13.99 30.43 10.38
CA GLY A 123 -13.97 31.62 11.24
C GLY A 123 -13.12 32.78 10.69
N PRO A 124 -12.75 33.75 11.56
CA PRO A 124 -12.14 35.01 11.13
C PRO A 124 -10.74 34.83 10.53
N ASP A 125 -10.03 33.76 10.89
CA ASP A 125 -8.67 33.48 10.42
C ASP A 125 -8.63 32.57 9.18
N GLY A 126 -9.79 32.22 8.62
CA GLY A 126 -9.89 31.25 7.53
C GLY A 126 -9.06 31.61 6.30
N GLN A 127 -8.99 32.89 5.94
CA GLN A 127 -8.17 33.36 4.82
C GLN A 127 -6.67 33.22 5.08
N ALA A 128 -6.23 33.44 6.32
CA ALA A 128 -4.84 33.29 6.70
C ALA A 128 -4.43 31.81 6.67
N ILE A 129 -5.29 30.92 7.15
CA ILE A 129 -5.05 29.47 7.08
C ILE A 129 -5.00 29.00 5.63
N ARG A 130 -5.94 29.45 4.78
CA ARG A 130 -5.95 29.14 3.35
C ARG A 130 -4.65 29.54 2.66
N ARG A 131 -4.21 30.79 2.86
CA ARG A 131 -2.94 31.28 2.33
C ARG A 131 -1.76 30.48 2.84
N LYS A 132 -1.71 30.21 4.15
CA LYS A 132 -0.68 29.37 4.75
C LYS A 132 -0.59 28.01 4.05
N LEU A 133 -1.70 27.28 3.92
CA LEU A 133 -1.65 25.94 3.29
C LEU A 133 -1.25 26.02 1.81
N ALA A 134 -1.71 27.05 1.09
CA ALA A 134 -1.34 27.29 -0.30
C ALA A 134 0.14 27.64 -0.48
N GLU A 135 0.75 28.36 0.46
CA GLU A 135 2.17 28.73 0.43
C GLU A 135 3.08 27.59 0.92
N THR A 136 2.64 26.82 1.93
CA THR A 136 3.40 25.69 2.49
C THR A 136 3.39 24.48 1.55
N PHE A 137 2.22 24.02 1.13
CA PHE A 137 2.10 22.77 0.38
C PHE A 137 2.03 23.03 -1.12
N LEU A 138 3.20 23.09 -1.75
CA LEU A 138 3.34 23.29 -3.20
C LEU A 138 3.09 22.00 -3.98
N ARG A 139 2.85 22.11 -5.29
CA ARG A 139 2.54 20.96 -6.15
C ARG A 139 3.82 20.37 -6.74
N PRO A 140 3.95 19.04 -6.82
CA PRO A 140 5.07 18.39 -7.46
C PRO A 140 5.02 18.62 -8.98
N VAL A 141 6.20 18.75 -9.58
CA VAL A 141 6.39 19.01 -11.02
C VAL A 141 7.02 17.78 -11.66
N ARG A 142 6.43 17.27 -12.74
CA ARG A 142 6.98 16.16 -13.53
C ARG A 142 8.27 16.61 -14.23
N TRP A 143 9.17 15.67 -14.52
CA TRP A 143 10.45 15.98 -15.16
C TRP A 143 10.29 16.74 -16.48
N LYS A 144 9.36 16.31 -17.35
CA LYS A 144 9.07 17.04 -18.59
C LYS A 144 8.65 18.49 -18.33
N ASP A 145 7.68 18.67 -17.43
CA ASP A 145 7.15 20.00 -17.09
C ASP A 145 8.23 20.89 -16.47
N TYR A 146 9.19 20.30 -15.74
CA TYR A 146 10.35 21.01 -15.22
C TYR A 146 11.20 21.58 -16.36
N CYS A 147 11.61 20.71 -17.30
CA CYS A 147 12.45 21.12 -18.42
C CYS A 147 11.77 22.18 -19.29
N GLU A 148 10.48 22.00 -19.60
CA GLU A 148 9.75 22.94 -20.46
C GLU A 148 9.48 24.31 -19.82
N ASN A 149 9.28 24.37 -18.50
CA ASN A 149 8.81 25.60 -17.85
C ASN A 149 9.85 26.30 -16.96
N PHE A 150 10.91 25.61 -16.52
CA PHE A 150 11.86 26.14 -15.54
C PHE A 150 13.29 26.25 -16.07
N THR A 151 13.59 25.61 -17.19
CA THR A 151 14.90 25.70 -17.84
C THR A 151 14.77 26.39 -19.21
N PRO A 152 15.65 27.34 -19.55
CA PRO A 152 15.58 28.04 -20.84
C PRO A 152 15.96 27.16 -22.05
N ASP A 153 16.62 26.04 -21.79
CA ASP A 153 17.25 25.14 -22.74
C ASP A 153 16.66 23.72 -22.68
N TYR A 154 15.49 23.54 -22.06
CA TYR A 154 14.80 22.25 -21.97
C TYR A 154 15.66 21.13 -21.36
N CYS A 155 16.47 21.47 -20.36
CA CYS A 155 17.44 20.57 -19.71
C CYS A 155 18.53 20.02 -20.66
N GLU A 156 18.90 20.74 -21.73
CA GLU A 156 20.08 20.40 -22.54
C GLU A 156 21.37 20.51 -21.71
N GLU A 157 21.50 21.55 -20.88
CA GLU A 157 22.52 21.68 -19.85
C GLU A 157 21.95 21.28 -18.48
N GLY A 158 22.59 20.32 -17.83
CA GLY A 158 22.15 19.87 -16.50
C GLY A 158 22.34 20.93 -15.41
N ASP A 159 21.40 20.98 -14.47
CA ASP A 159 21.40 21.85 -13.30
C ASP A 159 21.30 21.06 -11.97
N GLU A 160 20.97 21.75 -10.87
CA GLU A 160 20.86 21.13 -9.53
C GLU A 160 19.62 20.25 -9.35
N VAL A 161 18.60 20.39 -10.20
CA VAL A 161 17.34 19.64 -10.15
C VAL A 161 17.33 18.53 -11.20
N ALA A 162 17.76 18.81 -12.44
CA ALA A 162 17.80 17.86 -13.56
C ALA A 162 19.19 17.86 -14.20
N LEU A 163 19.91 16.74 -14.13
CA LEU A 163 21.25 16.60 -14.71
C LEU A 163 21.24 16.41 -16.24
N ARG A 164 20.08 16.07 -16.79
CA ARG A 164 19.80 15.92 -18.22
C ARG A 164 18.29 16.03 -18.48
N ALA A 165 17.91 16.11 -19.75
CA ALA A 165 16.54 15.86 -20.19
C ALA A 165 16.13 14.38 -20.01
N PRO A 166 14.82 14.08 -19.86
CA PRO A 166 14.32 12.71 -19.91
C PRO A 166 14.59 12.08 -21.28
N GLU A 167 14.95 10.80 -21.29
CA GLU A 167 15.29 10.04 -22.51
C GLU A 167 14.10 9.22 -23.03
N THR A 168 13.09 8.97 -22.20
CA THR A 168 11.92 8.16 -22.52
C THR A 168 10.63 8.83 -22.03
N GLU A 169 9.50 8.45 -22.62
CA GLU A 169 8.17 8.91 -22.16
C GLU A 169 7.88 8.49 -20.71
N GLU A 170 8.46 7.38 -20.25
CA GLU A 170 8.34 6.94 -18.86
C GLU A 170 9.05 7.88 -17.90
N GLU A 171 10.28 8.30 -18.25
CA GLU A 171 11.05 9.30 -17.50
C GLU A 171 10.37 10.67 -17.52
N GLU A 172 9.75 11.07 -18.63
CA GLU A 172 8.99 12.33 -18.73
C GLU A 172 7.92 12.46 -17.64
N MET A 173 7.34 11.33 -17.22
CA MET A 173 6.26 11.25 -16.24
C MET A 173 6.75 11.09 -14.79
N GLN A 174 8.06 10.97 -14.56
CA GLN A 174 8.63 10.82 -13.24
C GLN A 174 8.66 12.12 -12.44
N TYR A 175 8.49 12.00 -11.13
CA TYR A 175 8.68 13.10 -10.17
C TYR A 175 10.06 13.06 -9.50
N PHE A 176 10.75 11.92 -9.60
CA PHE A 176 12.09 11.70 -9.06
C PHE A 176 12.76 10.53 -9.76
N LEU A 177 14.03 10.70 -10.12
CA LEU A 177 14.92 9.66 -10.60
C LEU A 177 16.32 9.89 -10.03
N SER A 178 16.73 9.05 -9.08
CA SER A 178 18.01 9.17 -8.40
C SER A 178 19.17 9.27 -9.41
N GLY A 179 19.94 10.35 -9.33
CA GLY A 179 21.09 10.59 -10.20
C GLY A 179 20.74 11.19 -11.57
N SER A 180 19.50 11.60 -11.82
CA SER A 180 19.13 12.30 -13.05
C SER A 180 18.11 13.43 -12.82
N PHE A 181 17.07 13.20 -12.02
CA PHE A 181 16.06 14.21 -11.68
C PHE A 181 15.72 14.16 -10.19
N TYR A 182 15.98 15.22 -9.46
CA TYR A 182 15.79 15.28 -8.02
C TYR A 182 14.41 15.83 -7.62
N GLY A 183 13.56 16.14 -8.59
CA GLY A 183 12.19 16.62 -8.38
C GLY A 183 12.11 18.10 -8.02
N LYS A 184 10.95 18.69 -8.28
CA LYS A 184 10.67 20.11 -8.04
C LYS A 184 9.26 20.27 -7.51
N PHE A 185 9.08 21.22 -6.58
CA PHE A 185 7.77 21.66 -6.12
C PHE A 185 7.61 23.13 -6.48
N ASN A 186 6.43 23.51 -6.98
CA ASN A 186 6.14 24.88 -7.38
C ASN A 186 4.70 25.29 -7.09
N ALA A 187 4.51 26.60 -6.87
CA ALA A 187 3.19 27.20 -6.79
C ALA A 187 2.54 27.21 -8.18
N THR A 188 1.27 26.80 -8.26
CA THR A 188 0.45 26.93 -9.47
C THR A 188 -0.60 28.02 -9.28
N ALA A 189 -1.46 28.23 -10.28
CA ALA A 189 -2.60 29.14 -10.16
C ALA A 189 -3.55 28.76 -8.99
N GLU A 190 -3.58 27.49 -8.59
CA GLU A 190 -4.36 27.03 -7.44
C GLU A 190 -3.73 27.47 -6.10
N ASN A 191 -2.42 27.74 -6.05
CA ASN A 191 -1.77 28.29 -4.86
C ASN A 191 -1.93 29.82 -4.74
N ASP A 192 -2.38 30.51 -5.80
CA ASP A 192 -2.45 31.97 -5.83
C ASP A 192 -3.69 32.50 -5.08
N CYS A 193 -3.50 32.83 -3.81
CA CYS A 193 -4.55 33.39 -2.95
C CYS A 193 -4.84 34.88 -3.16
N ASP A 194 -4.06 35.58 -3.97
CA ASP A 194 -4.35 36.96 -4.36
C ASP A 194 -5.29 36.98 -5.57
N ALA A 195 -5.07 36.09 -6.53
CA ALA A 195 -5.97 35.87 -7.65
C ALA A 195 -7.25 35.11 -7.25
N ASN A 196 -7.12 34.12 -6.36
CA ASN A 196 -8.19 33.19 -5.98
C ASN A 196 -8.41 33.17 -4.46
N PRO A 197 -8.80 34.28 -3.83
CA PRO A 197 -8.84 34.39 -2.37
C PRO A 197 -9.76 33.35 -1.71
N GLU A 198 -10.88 33.00 -2.34
CA GLU A 198 -11.85 32.06 -1.76
C GLU A 198 -11.57 30.59 -2.12
N THR A 199 -10.76 30.34 -3.15
CA THR A 199 -10.61 29.00 -3.76
C THR A 199 -9.18 28.51 -3.86
N CYS A 200 -8.17 29.33 -3.52
CA CYS A 200 -6.79 28.86 -3.49
C CYS A 200 -6.62 27.72 -2.47
N THR A 201 -5.74 26.77 -2.78
CA THR A 201 -5.51 25.57 -1.97
C THR A 201 -4.03 25.18 -1.92
N GLY A 202 -3.64 24.62 -0.78
CA GLY A 202 -2.44 23.79 -0.69
C GLY A 202 -2.60 22.48 -1.44
N HIS A 203 -1.49 21.78 -1.63
CA HIS A 203 -1.48 20.45 -2.21
C HIS A 203 -1.54 19.36 -1.13
N ILE A 204 -2.31 18.30 -1.38
CA ILE A 204 -2.21 17.04 -0.63
C ILE A 204 -1.97 15.91 -1.62
N ILE A 205 -0.98 15.07 -1.34
CA ILE A 205 -0.69 13.88 -2.13
C ILE A 205 -1.74 12.83 -1.76
N ASN A 206 -2.63 12.51 -2.70
CA ASN A 206 -3.69 11.52 -2.53
C ASN A 206 -3.38 10.24 -3.32
N VAL A 207 -3.92 9.11 -2.85
CA VAL A 207 -3.87 7.81 -3.55
C VAL A 207 -4.96 7.71 -4.61
N GLU A 208 -4.84 6.71 -5.48
CA GLU A 208 -5.82 6.36 -6.52
C GLU A 208 -7.20 6.04 -5.95
N CYS A 209 -8.24 6.14 -6.79
CA CYS A 209 -9.62 6.00 -6.33
C CYS A 209 -9.98 4.56 -5.90
N THR A 210 -9.30 3.56 -6.47
CA THR A 210 -9.47 2.13 -6.14
C THR A 210 -8.98 1.84 -4.72
N TRP A 211 -8.01 2.62 -4.24
CA TRP A 211 -7.56 2.56 -2.87
C TRP A 211 -8.56 3.20 -1.90
N THR A 212 -8.40 2.89 -0.62
CA THR A 212 -9.24 3.48 0.42
C THR A 212 -8.77 4.89 0.73
N THR A 213 -9.39 5.89 0.12
CA THR A 213 -9.14 7.30 0.41
C THR A 213 -10.37 8.05 0.93
N TYR A 214 -10.11 8.98 1.85
CA TYR A 214 -11.10 9.88 2.43
C TYR A 214 -10.69 11.35 2.32
N VAL A 215 -9.67 11.66 1.53
CA VAL A 215 -9.08 13.01 1.46
C VAL A 215 -10.11 14.06 1.06
N ILE A 216 -10.88 13.82 -0.01
CA ILE A 216 -11.88 14.78 -0.51
C ILE A 216 -13.01 15.03 0.48
N PRO A 217 -13.71 14.00 1.02
CA PRO A 217 -14.76 14.25 2.00
C PRO A 217 -14.22 14.91 3.28
N GLN A 218 -13.01 14.52 3.73
CA GLN A 218 -12.35 15.14 4.88
C GLN A 218 -12.03 16.62 4.60
N ALA A 219 -11.37 16.93 3.49
CA ALA A 219 -10.97 18.29 3.13
C ALA A 219 -12.20 19.20 2.94
N HIS A 220 -13.22 18.71 2.22
CA HIS A 220 -14.44 19.47 1.97
C HIS A 220 -15.22 19.77 3.25
N HIS A 221 -15.62 18.74 4.00
CA HIS A 221 -16.53 18.91 5.14
C HIS A 221 -15.84 19.46 6.39
N LEU A 222 -14.52 19.28 6.52
CA LEU A 222 -13.72 19.95 7.57
C LEU A 222 -13.25 21.35 7.14
N ASN A 223 -13.60 21.80 5.92
CA ASN A 223 -13.16 23.07 5.34
C ASN A 223 -11.64 23.27 5.43
N ILE A 224 -10.89 22.24 5.05
CA ILE A 224 -9.42 22.28 4.95
C ILE A 224 -9.08 22.59 3.48
N PRO A 225 -8.46 23.76 3.18
CA PRO A 225 -8.25 24.22 1.82
C PRO A 225 -7.04 23.55 1.17
N VAL A 226 -7.15 22.25 0.90
CA VAL A 226 -6.17 21.46 0.18
C VAL A 226 -6.85 20.70 -0.96
N SER A 227 -6.13 20.49 -2.05
CA SER A 227 -6.57 19.64 -3.17
C SER A 227 -5.41 18.83 -3.72
N SER A 228 -5.72 17.66 -4.27
CA SER A 228 -4.75 16.87 -5.03
C SER A 228 -4.85 17.18 -6.52
N SER A 229 -3.74 17.06 -7.23
CA SER A 229 -3.61 17.31 -8.67
C SER A 229 -2.98 16.13 -9.39
N GLY A 230 -3.15 14.92 -8.84
CA GLY A 230 -2.65 13.69 -9.45
C GLY A 230 -3.38 13.38 -10.76
N PRO A 231 -2.75 12.56 -11.63
CA PRO A 231 -3.28 12.28 -12.96
C PRO A 231 -4.51 11.36 -12.96
N ASP A 232 -4.78 10.66 -11.86
CA ASP A 232 -5.93 9.74 -11.75
C ASP A 232 -7.23 10.49 -11.37
N VAL A 233 -8.35 9.76 -11.43
CA VAL A 233 -9.67 10.21 -10.96
C VAL A 233 -9.55 10.79 -9.55
N ALA A 234 -10.28 11.88 -9.31
CA ALA A 234 -10.29 12.56 -8.02
C ALA A 234 -8.90 13.09 -7.58
N GLY A 235 -7.97 13.24 -8.52
CA GLY A 235 -6.62 13.76 -8.27
C GLY A 235 -5.69 12.74 -7.61
N GLY A 236 -5.95 11.44 -7.74
CA GLY A 236 -5.07 10.40 -7.20
C GLY A 236 -3.72 10.30 -7.93
N TYR A 237 -2.70 9.83 -7.25
CA TYR A 237 -1.41 9.46 -7.83
C TYR A 237 -1.22 7.94 -7.74
N PRO A 238 -0.73 7.28 -8.81
CA PRO A 238 -0.29 5.90 -8.72
C PRO A 238 0.79 5.70 -7.66
N HIS A 239 0.78 4.53 -7.01
CA HIS A 239 1.68 4.21 -5.89
C HIS A 239 3.14 4.61 -6.15
N LEU A 240 3.71 4.19 -7.29
CA LEU A 240 5.09 4.51 -7.66
C LEU A 240 5.35 6.02 -7.76
N ARG A 241 4.38 6.80 -8.27
CA ARG A 241 4.49 8.25 -8.36
C ARG A 241 4.45 8.91 -6.99
N ILE A 242 3.68 8.39 -6.04
CA ILE A 242 3.69 8.90 -4.67
C ILE A 242 5.05 8.68 -4.02
N VAL A 243 5.65 7.50 -4.20
CA VAL A 243 7.00 7.20 -3.69
C VAL A 243 8.03 8.17 -4.27
N GLU A 244 7.98 8.43 -5.59
CA GLU A 244 8.84 9.42 -6.25
C GLU A 244 8.64 10.84 -5.69
N ILE A 245 7.38 11.28 -5.49
CA ILE A 245 7.06 12.60 -4.92
C ILE A 245 7.61 12.72 -3.50
N ILE A 246 7.48 11.67 -2.68
CA ILE A 246 8.04 11.63 -1.32
C ILE A 246 9.57 11.76 -1.39
N ASP A 247 10.24 11.01 -2.27
CA ASP A 247 11.69 11.06 -2.42
C ASP A 247 12.18 12.44 -2.88
N ALA A 248 11.50 13.05 -3.85
CA ALA A 248 11.75 14.42 -4.27
C ALA A 248 11.58 15.41 -3.11
N ALA A 249 10.50 15.27 -2.33
CA ALA A 249 10.22 16.18 -1.22
C ALA A 249 11.29 16.08 -0.14
N VAL A 250 11.67 14.86 0.24
CA VAL A 250 12.70 14.63 1.26
C VAL A 250 14.08 15.09 0.78
N TYR A 251 14.44 14.81 -0.47
CA TYR A 251 15.72 15.24 -1.05
C TYR A 251 15.85 16.78 -1.03
N ASN A 252 14.79 17.49 -1.43
CA ASN A 252 14.78 18.95 -1.51
C ASN A 252 14.34 19.65 -0.21
N LYS A 253 13.99 18.89 0.84
CA LYS A 253 13.40 19.42 2.08
C LYS A 253 12.12 20.25 1.83
N ALA A 254 11.33 19.85 0.84
CA ALA A 254 10.06 20.51 0.53
C ALA A 254 8.98 20.07 1.52
N ASP A 255 8.14 21.00 1.98
CA ASP A 255 6.98 20.67 2.79
C ASP A 255 5.93 19.94 1.94
N PHE A 256 5.36 18.86 2.50
CA PHE A 256 4.28 18.13 1.86
C PHE A 256 3.26 17.64 2.87
N LEU A 257 2.02 17.51 2.39
CA LEU A 257 0.92 16.85 3.09
C LEU A 257 0.57 15.59 2.30
N LEU A 258 0.55 14.45 2.98
CA LEU A 258 0.40 13.14 2.36
C LEU A 258 -0.75 12.36 3.00
N TYR A 259 -1.59 11.73 2.20
CA TYR A 259 -2.48 10.66 2.65
C TYR A 259 -1.82 9.30 2.39
N TRP A 260 -1.56 8.55 3.45
CA TRP A 260 -0.87 7.26 3.34
C TRP A 260 -1.35 6.26 4.39
N PHE A 261 -0.80 5.05 4.35
CA PHE A 261 -1.10 3.99 5.30
C PHE A 261 0.11 3.59 6.14
N THR A 262 -0.18 2.98 7.28
CA THR A 262 0.79 2.24 8.10
C THR A 262 0.15 0.91 8.51
N PRO A 263 0.92 -0.17 8.68
CA PRO A 263 2.38 -0.22 8.54
C PRO A 263 2.79 -0.21 7.06
N ASP A 264 3.97 0.35 6.77
CA ASP A 264 4.49 0.47 5.40
C ASP A 264 6.01 0.70 5.42
N ALA A 265 6.74 0.03 4.52
CA ALA A 265 8.20 0.11 4.46
C ALA A 265 8.69 1.53 4.15
N LYS A 266 7.98 2.30 3.30
CA LYS A 266 8.39 3.67 2.97
C LYS A 266 8.30 4.56 4.20
N VAL A 267 7.22 4.48 4.98
CA VAL A 267 7.09 5.23 6.24
C VAL A 267 8.19 4.83 7.23
N GLN A 268 8.44 3.53 7.37
CA GLN A 268 9.47 2.99 8.27
C GLN A 268 10.88 3.49 7.92
N SER A 269 11.18 3.68 6.63
CA SER A 269 12.49 4.16 6.17
C SER A 269 12.87 5.57 6.66
N TYR A 270 11.90 6.37 7.08
CA TYR A 270 12.15 7.72 7.61
C TYR A 270 12.15 7.79 9.13
N ILE A 271 11.90 6.68 9.85
CA ILE A 271 11.92 6.71 11.33
C ILE A 271 13.31 7.09 11.83
N GLY A 272 13.35 8.05 12.77
CA GLY A 272 14.59 8.57 13.34
C GLY A 272 15.33 9.58 12.48
N THR A 273 14.86 9.86 11.26
CA THR A 273 15.37 10.94 10.42
C THR A 273 14.68 12.27 10.75
N ASP A 274 15.04 13.36 10.06
CA ASP A 274 14.32 14.63 10.13
C ASP A 274 13.11 14.68 9.17
N ALA A 275 12.98 13.71 8.27
CA ALA A 275 11.83 13.52 7.39
C ALA A 275 10.79 12.54 7.96
N GLU A 276 10.98 12.05 9.19
CA GLU A 276 10.07 11.14 9.88
C GLU A 276 8.60 11.60 9.81
N PHE A 277 7.70 10.73 9.38
CA PHE A 277 6.31 11.11 9.12
C PHE A 277 5.56 11.38 10.43
N GLN A 278 5.04 12.60 10.58
CA GLN A 278 4.25 13.02 11.72
C GLN A 278 2.78 13.01 11.35
N ARG A 279 1.99 12.26 12.12
CA ARG A 279 0.56 12.09 11.87
C ARG A 279 -0.20 13.37 12.18
N VAL A 280 -1.03 13.81 11.25
CA VAL A 280 -2.01 14.88 11.48
C VAL A 280 -3.24 14.31 12.21
N LEU A 281 -3.65 14.95 13.30
CA LEU A 281 -4.80 14.55 14.09
C LEU A 281 -6.12 15.09 13.50
N LEU A 282 -6.75 14.24 12.69
CA LEU A 282 -8.13 14.43 12.21
C LEU A 282 -9.16 14.08 13.31
N PRO A 283 -10.45 14.46 13.16
CA PRO A 283 -11.50 14.05 14.10
C PRO A 283 -11.53 12.53 14.26
N PRO A 284 -11.58 11.99 15.49
CA PRO A 284 -11.47 10.55 15.69
C PRO A 284 -12.59 9.77 14.99
N PRO A 285 -12.32 8.54 14.54
CA PRO A 285 -13.33 7.73 13.88
C PRO A 285 -14.44 7.33 14.85
N THR A 286 -15.67 7.35 14.36
CA THR A 286 -16.84 6.81 15.06
C THR A 286 -17.48 5.75 14.18
N GLN A 287 -18.28 4.86 14.76
CA GLN A 287 -19.02 3.87 13.96
C GLN A 287 -19.92 4.55 12.93
N LYS A 288 -20.58 5.66 13.32
CA LYS A 288 -21.41 6.47 12.42
C LYS A 288 -20.61 6.96 11.21
N CYS A 289 -19.37 7.39 11.43
CA CYS A 289 -18.51 7.84 10.35
C CYS A 289 -18.04 6.69 9.46
N ALA A 290 -17.66 5.55 10.04
CA ALA A 290 -17.28 4.36 9.29
C ALA A 290 -18.42 3.86 8.39
N ASP A 291 -19.66 3.90 8.88
CA ASP A 291 -20.86 3.49 8.13
C ASP A 291 -21.26 4.51 7.03
N ALA A 292 -20.82 5.77 7.15
CA ALA A 292 -21.10 6.85 6.20
C ALA A 292 -19.95 7.09 5.19
N ARG A 293 -18.91 6.23 5.19
CA ARG A 293 -17.80 6.34 4.23
C ARG A 293 -18.27 6.08 2.80
N LEU A 294 -17.54 6.68 1.87
CA LEU A 294 -17.72 6.44 0.44
C LEU A 294 -17.38 4.99 0.08
N THR A 295 -18.19 4.40 -0.77
CA THR A 295 -17.89 3.17 -1.51
C THR A 295 -16.83 3.42 -2.58
N GLU A 296 -16.22 2.36 -3.11
CA GLU A 296 -15.27 2.47 -4.23
C GLU A 296 -15.91 3.07 -5.48
N GLU A 297 -17.13 2.64 -5.83
CA GLU A 297 -17.89 3.18 -6.96
C GLU A 297 -18.07 4.71 -6.85
N GLN A 298 -18.34 5.21 -5.64
CA GLN A 298 -18.44 6.65 -5.42
C GLN A 298 -17.10 7.36 -5.53
N ARG A 299 -16.01 6.80 -4.98
CA ARG A 299 -14.65 7.38 -5.07
C ARG A 299 -14.14 7.42 -6.51
N CYS A 300 -14.44 6.40 -7.30
CA CYS A 300 -14.05 6.27 -8.70
C CYS A 300 -15.08 6.83 -9.68
N SER A 301 -16.13 7.51 -9.19
CA SER A 301 -17.17 8.05 -10.04
C SER A 301 -16.64 9.14 -10.98
N ALA A 302 -17.17 9.22 -12.19
CA ALA A 302 -16.89 10.34 -13.09
C ALA A 302 -17.52 11.66 -12.62
N ASP A 303 -18.49 11.62 -11.69
CA ASP A 303 -19.13 12.82 -11.13
C ASP A 303 -18.40 13.27 -9.85
N PRO A 304 -17.76 14.46 -9.85
CA PRO A 304 -17.05 14.99 -8.70
C PRO A 304 -17.91 15.15 -7.44
N MET A 305 -19.23 15.28 -7.58
CA MET A 305 -20.13 15.40 -6.42
C MET A 305 -20.21 14.11 -5.61
N ASN A 306 -19.98 12.95 -6.25
CA ASN A 306 -19.96 11.66 -5.56
C ASN A 306 -18.72 11.50 -4.67
N TRP A 307 -17.63 12.21 -4.97
CA TRP A 307 -16.40 12.17 -4.17
C TRP A 307 -16.54 12.90 -2.83
N ILE A 308 -17.54 13.79 -2.69
CA ILE A 308 -17.74 14.59 -1.47
C ILE A 308 -18.42 13.77 -0.37
N GLY A 309 -19.34 12.87 -0.74
CA GLY A 309 -20.04 12.00 0.20
C GLY A 309 -20.83 12.71 1.29
N ASP A 310 -21.15 11.96 2.34
CA ASP A 310 -21.86 12.45 3.52
C ASP A 310 -20.88 13.12 4.52
N VAL A 311 -21.33 14.21 5.15
CA VAL A 311 -20.59 14.92 6.21
C VAL A 311 -20.24 14.01 7.39
N ASP A 312 -21.09 13.03 7.68
CA ASP A 312 -20.85 12.07 8.75
C ASP A 312 -19.63 11.19 8.48
N GLY A 313 -19.26 11.00 7.21
CA GLY A 313 -18.08 10.27 6.75
C GLY A 313 -16.76 11.04 6.83
N SER A 314 -16.72 12.26 7.38
CA SER A 314 -15.53 13.13 7.38
C SER A 314 -14.73 13.12 8.69
N CYS A 315 -14.35 11.92 9.13
CA CYS A 315 -13.46 11.70 10.27
C CYS A 315 -12.12 11.07 9.82
N ASP A 316 -11.17 10.90 10.73
CA ASP A 316 -9.95 10.10 10.58
C ASP A 316 -10.28 8.63 10.27
N ALA A 317 -9.38 7.90 9.62
CA ALA A 317 -9.60 6.48 9.36
C ALA A 317 -9.48 5.67 10.66
N GLU A 318 -10.36 4.69 10.82
CA GLU A 318 -10.25 3.74 11.92
C GLU A 318 -9.09 2.75 11.71
N PRO A 319 -8.41 2.34 12.79
CA PRO A 319 -7.52 1.20 12.69
C PRO A 319 -8.35 -0.05 12.36
N TYR A 320 -7.84 -0.89 11.48
CA TYR A 320 -8.47 -2.17 11.18
C TYR A 320 -7.43 -3.29 11.14
N SER A 321 -7.85 -4.45 11.59
CA SER A 321 -7.07 -5.66 11.45
C SER A 321 -7.00 -6.04 9.97
N LEU A 322 -5.77 -6.15 9.45
CA LEU A 322 -5.52 -6.79 8.16
C LEU A 322 -6.08 -8.21 8.18
N LYS A 323 -6.69 -8.62 7.07
CA LYS A 323 -7.36 -9.92 6.96
C LYS A 323 -6.62 -10.83 6.00
N LYS A 324 -6.75 -12.13 6.20
CA LYS A 324 -6.40 -13.15 5.21
C LYS A 324 -7.65 -13.91 4.82
N LEU A 325 -7.75 -14.22 3.55
CA LEU A 325 -8.87 -14.98 2.97
C LEU A 325 -8.40 -16.37 2.61
N ILE A 326 -9.24 -17.37 2.88
CA ILE A 326 -8.94 -18.78 2.63
C ILE A 326 -10.14 -19.34 1.87
N VAL A 327 -9.91 -20.01 0.74
CA VAL A 327 -11.00 -20.62 -0.05
C VAL A 327 -11.80 -21.62 0.81
N SER A 328 -13.12 -21.60 0.69
CA SER A 328 -14.05 -22.26 1.61
C SER A 328 -13.88 -23.78 1.74
N ASP A 329 -13.38 -24.44 0.70
CA ASP A 329 -13.22 -25.89 0.66
C ASP A 329 -11.84 -26.39 1.12
N LEU A 330 -10.91 -25.48 1.47
CA LEU A 330 -9.54 -25.84 1.84
C LEU A 330 -9.48 -26.67 3.14
N TYR A 331 -10.35 -26.36 4.11
CA TYR A 331 -10.53 -27.16 5.31
C TYR A 331 -10.88 -28.62 4.97
N GLU A 332 -11.97 -28.82 4.23
CA GLU A 332 -12.48 -30.15 3.91
C GLU A 332 -11.44 -30.97 3.16
N ARG A 333 -10.75 -30.37 2.20
CA ARG A 333 -9.64 -30.99 1.45
C ARG A 333 -8.51 -31.45 2.36
N THR A 334 -8.08 -30.56 3.25
CA THR A 334 -6.97 -30.85 4.15
C THR A 334 -7.34 -31.94 5.16
N TYR A 335 -8.61 -31.99 5.58
CA TYR A 335 -9.06 -32.93 6.60
C TYR A 335 -9.61 -34.25 6.02
N ALA A 336 -9.93 -34.30 4.73
CA ALA A 336 -10.37 -35.51 4.02
C ALA A 336 -9.26 -36.53 3.76
N VAL A 337 -7.99 -36.13 3.80
CA VAL A 337 -6.85 -37.07 3.72
C VAL A 337 -6.58 -37.74 5.06
N ASP A 338 -5.91 -38.89 5.02
CA ASP A 338 -5.52 -39.60 6.23
C ASP A 338 -4.62 -38.73 7.13
N ALA A 339 -4.72 -38.93 8.44
CA ALA A 339 -4.01 -38.10 9.41
C ALA A 339 -2.48 -38.16 9.25
N ALA A 340 -1.90 -39.24 8.70
CA ALA A 340 -0.46 -39.32 8.50
C ALA A 340 0.01 -38.51 7.28
N SER A 341 -0.85 -38.34 6.26
CA SER A 341 -0.57 -37.56 5.05
C SER A 341 -1.05 -36.10 5.13
N ARG A 342 -1.80 -35.73 6.16
CA ARG A 342 -2.30 -34.36 6.35
C ARG A 342 -1.17 -33.35 6.51
N SER A 343 -1.16 -32.31 5.68
CA SER A 343 -0.27 -31.15 5.82
C SER A 343 -0.70 -30.27 7.00
N PRO A 344 0.23 -29.73 7.82
CA PRO A 344 -0.09 -28.73 8.84
C PRO A 344 -0.34 -27.34 8.27
N ALA A 345 -0.15 -27.14 6.96
CA ALA A 345 -0.13 -25.81 6.33
C ALA A 345 -1.45 -25.05 6.52
N TYR A 346 -2.60 -25.73 6.40
CA TYR A 346 -3.90 -25.09 6.62
C TYR A 346 -4.01 -24.48 8.01
N ASP A 347 -3.77 -25.29 9.05
CA ASP A 347 -3.90 -24.85 10.44
C ASP A 347 -2.86 -23.75 10.75
N PHE A 348 -1.64 -23.87 10.20
CA PHE A 348 -0.61 -22.86 10.34
C PHE A 348 -1.01 -21.54 9.68
N VAL A 349 -1.43 -21.55 8.41
CA VAL A 349 -1.83 -20.33 7.68
C VAL A 349 -3.05 -19.70 8.33
N LYS A 350 -4.01 -20.50 8.78
CA LYS A 350 -5.18 -20.00 9.50
C LYS A 350 -4.80 -19.40 10.86
N GLY A 351 -3.85 -20.02 11.57
CA GLY A 351 -3.45 -19.64 12.91
C GLY A 351 -2.40 -18.54 13.01
N ILE A 352 -1.54 -18.36 12.00
CA ILE A 352 -0.43 -17.40 12.07
C ILE A 352 -0.94 -15.98 12.23
N CYS A 353 -0.38 -15.29 13.22
CA CYS A 353 -0.60 -13.88 13.45
C CYS A 353 0.76 -13.19 13.61
N ILE A 354 1.03 -12.21 12.76
CA ILE A 354 2.20 -11.33 12.80
C ILE A 354 1.70 -9.95 13.21
N ASP A 355 2.15 -9.44 14.34
CA ASP A 355 1.78 -8.10 14.82
C ASP A 355 2.65 -6.99 14.19
N ASP A 356 2.27 -5.74 14.43
CA ASP A 356 2.96 -4.58 13.82
C ASP A 356 4.43 -4.47 14.26
N LEU A 357 4.78 -4.88 15.48
CA LEU A 357 6.18 -4.84 15.94
C LEU A 357 7.04 -5.83 15.15
N GLN A 358 6.48 -6.99 14.85
CA GLN A 358 7.13 -8.01 14.05
C GLN A 358 7.26 -7.60 12.58
N LEU A 359 6.25 -6.94 12.01
CA LEU A 359 6.32 -6.34 10.68
C LEU A 359 7.41 -5.24 10.64
N ASP A 360 7.47 -4.39 11.65
CA ASP A 360 8.48 -3.33 11.75
C ASP A 360 9.91 -3.89 11.82
N GLU A 361 10.11 -5.02 12.53
CA GLU A 361 11.39 -5.73 12.51
C GLU A 361 11.74 -6.23 11.10
N MET A 362 10.78 -6.80 10.37
CA MET A 362 11.00 -7.24 8.97
C MET A 362 11.35 -6.05 8.06
N PHE A 363 10.62 -4.93 8.16
CA PHE A 363 10.93 -3.73 7.39
C PHE A 363 12.32 -3.19 7.74
N THR A 364 12.69 -3.20 9.01
CA THR A 364 14.04 -2.79 9.44
C THR A 364 15.11 -3.67 8.81
N HIS A 365 14.94 -5.00 8.81
CA HIS A 365 15.87 -5.90 8.14
C HIS A 365 15.97 -5.59 6.64
N TRP A 366 14.84 -5.44 5.96
CA TRP A 366 14.79 -5.14 4.53
C TRP A 366 15.52 -3.84 4.19
N LEU A 367 15.16 -2.74 4.88
CA LEU A 367 15.72 -1.43 4.63
C LEU A 367 17.21 -1.34 4.98
N SER A 368 17.65 -2.05 6.04
CA SER A 368 19.04 -2.01 6.51
C SER A 368 20.06 -2.54 5.50
N ARG A 369 19.62 -3.38 4.56
CA ARG A 369 20.50 -3.96 3.54
C ARG A 369 20.90 -2.94 2.48
N GLY A 370 20.06 -1.93 2.21
CA GLY A 370 20.29 -0.94 1.15
C GLY A 370 20.41 -1.55 -0.24
N VAL A 371 19.96 -2.80 -0.40
CA VAL A 371 19.91 -3.52 -1.67
C VAL A 371 18.44 -3.63 -2.02
N ASP A 372 18.10 -3.13 -3.21
CA ASP A 372 16.78 -3.31 -3.79
C ASP A 372 15.60 -2.86 -2.87
N PRO A 373 15.41 -1.53 -2.75
CA PRO A 373 14.28 -0.98 -2.02
C PRO A 373 12.93 -1.22 -2.71
N GLN A 374 12.90 -1.87 -3.88
CA GLN A 374 11.71 -2.09 -4.71
C GLN A 374 11.23 -3.56 -4.70
N SER A 375 11.48 -4.29 -3.61
CA SER A 375 10.73 -5.50 -3.21
C SER A 375 11.15 -6.86 -3.80
N TYR A 376 12.31 -7.02 -4.43
CA TYR A 376 12.92 -8.34 -4.63
C TYR A 376 13.58 -8.88 -3.35
N ASP A 377 14.01 -8.02 -2.42
CA ASP A 377 14.79 -8.42 -1.24
C ASP A 377 13.99 -8.57 0.07
N ALA A 378 12.70 -8.25 0.09
CA ALA A 378 11.85 -8.47 1.27
C ALA A 378 11.85 -9.96 1.71
N ARG A 379 12.11 -10.89 0.78
CA ARG A 379 12.28 -12.32 1.08
C ARG A 379 13.33 -12.60 2.14
N ASP A 380 14.50 -12.00 2.00
CA ASP A 380 15.61 -12.30 2.90
C ASP A 380 15.35 -11.72 4.28
N ALA A 381 14.83 -10.48 4.34
CA ALA A 381 14.42 -9.86 5.58
C ALA A 381 13.45 -10.74 6.38
N VAL A 382 12.46 -11.30 5.67
CA VAL A 382 11.51 -12.23 6.26
C VAL A 382 12.14 -13.56 6.65
N CYS A 383 13.00 -14.13 5.80
CA CYS A 383 13.70 -15.37 6.11
C CYS A 383 14.60 -15.22 7.35
N GLN A 384 15.29 -14.09 7.45
CA GLN A 384 16.09 -13.72 8.61
C GLN A 384 15.20 -13.60 9.85
N TRP A 385 14.13 -12.80 9.79
CA TRP A 385 13.19 -12.65 10.90
C TRP A 385 12.63 -13.99 11.36
N ALA A 386 12.25 -14.86 10.42
CA ALA A 386 11.69 -16.18 10.72
C ALA A 386 12.70 -17.10 11.40
N ALA A 387 13.98 -17.04 11.02
CA ALA A 387 15.06 -17.78 11.66
C ALA A 387 15.32 -17.28 13.09
N GLU A 388 15.22 -15.98 13.31
CA GLU A 388 15.41 -15.34 14.62
C GLU A 388 14.19 -15.54 15.54
N ASN A 389 12.98 -15.70 14.98
CA ASN A 389 11.70 -15.81 15.70
C ASN A 389 11.04 -17.20 15.64
N LEU A 390 11.84 -18.25 15.47
CA LEU A 390 11.35 -19.64 15.39
C LEU A 390 10.45 -20.05 16.56
N ASP A 391 10.74 -19.59 17.78
CA ASP A 391 9.95 -19.94 18.96
C ASP A 391 8.56 -19.28 18.96
N VAL A 392 8.41 -18.15 18.28
CA VAL A 392 7.09 -17.56 18.00
C VAL A 392 6.35 -18.42 16.99
N LEU A 393 7.01 -18.77 15.88
CA LEU A 393 6.39 -19.47 14.76
C LEU A 393 5.99 -20.91 15.11
N LYS A 394 6.74 -21.58 16.00
CA LYS A 394 6.38 -22.89 16.56
C LYS A 394 5.03 -22.90 17.27
N LYS A 395 4.54 -21.77 17.80
CA LYS A 395 3.24 -21.69 18.46
C LYS A 395 2.06 -21.89 17.50
N PHE A 396 2.27 -21.57 16.22
CA PHE A 396 1.27 -21.75 15.16
C PHE A 396 1.36 -23.13 14.50
N VAL A 397 2.42 -23.89 14.76
CA VAL A 397 2.52 -25.28 14.30
C VAL A 397 1.59 -26.14 15.16
N PRO A 398 0.63 -26.88 14.56
CA PRO A 398 -0.29 -27.69 15.33
C PRO A 398 0.44 -28.76 16.14
N HIS A 399 -0.11 -29.08 17.31
CA HIS A 399 0.47 -30.08 18.19
C HIS A 399 0.63 -31.43 17.47
N GLY A 400 1.79 -32.08 17.67
CA GLY A 400 2.11 -33.37 17.07
C GLY A 400 2.73 -33.30 15.68
N PHE A 401 3.04 -32.12 15.16
CA PHE A 401 3.86 -31.98 13.94
C PHE A 401 5.34 -31.69 14.27
N PRO A 402 6.28 -32.20 13.44
CA PRO A 402 6.06 -33.16 12.34
C PRO A 402 5.64 -34.55 12.86
N ARG A 403 4.58 -35.15 12.27
CA ARG A 403 3.99 -36.43 12.70
C ARG A 403 4.87 -37.65 12.39
N SER A 404 5.75 -37.49 11.41
CA SER A 404 6.82 -38.45 11.13
C SER A 404 8.00 -37.68 10.57
N ASN A 405 9.19 -37.98 11.07
CA ASN A 405 10.43 -37.58 10.39
C ASN A 405 10.58 -38.52 9.19
N ARG A 406 9.82 -38.26 8.12
CA ARG A 406 10.25 -38.73 6.81
C ARG A 406 11.41 -37.83 6.42
N PHE A 407 12.61 -38.24 6.82
CA PHE A 407 13.83 -37.67 6.29
C PHE A 407 13.84 -37.97 4.78
N ALA A 408 13.27 -37.07 3.98
CA ALA A 408 13.91 -36.78 2.71
C ALA A 408 15.29 -36.23 3.07
N GLU A 409 16.34 -36.62 2.36
CA GLU A 409 17.76 -36.43 2.74
C GLU A 409 18.24 -34.97 2.96
N ASN A 410 17.34 -33.98 3.07
CA ASN A 410 17.65 -32.57 3.35
C ASN A 410 17.03 -32.09 4.66
N GLU A 411 17.80 -32.12 5.76
CA GLU A 411 17.42 -31.65 7.11
C GLU A 411 17.03 -30.16 7.19
N LEU A 412 17.25 -29.38 6.15
CA LEU A 412 16.92 -27.94 6.11
C LEU A 412 15.42 -27.64 5.91
N GLN A 413 14.61 -28.64 5.54
CA GLN A 413 13.22 -28.45 5.09
C GLN A 413 12.30 -27.75 6.12
N PHE A 414 12.50 -27.99 7.42
CA PHE A 414 11.69 -27.38 8.47
C PHE A 414 11.89 -25.87 8.59
N TYR A 415 13.15 -25.42 8.59
CA TYR A 415 13.49 -24.00 8.64
C TYR A 415 12.96 -23.27 7.40
N THR A 416 12.99 -23.95 6.26
CA THR A 416 12.39 -23.43 5.03
C THR A 416 10.86 -23.29 5.18
N TYR A 417 10.12 -24.24 5.78
CA TYR A 417 8.66 -24.13 5.99
C TYR A 417 8.24 -22.92 6.82
N VAL A 418 9.05 -22.54 7.80
CA VAL A 418 8.77 -21.41 8.68
C VAL A 418 9.05 -20.08 7.97
N ALA A 419 10.20 -19.97 7.30
CA ALA A 419 10.52 -18.81 6.46
C ALA A 419 9.49 -18.59 5.34
N MET A 420 8.95 -19.66 4.76
CA MET A 420 7.92 -19.62 3.71
C MET A 420 6.58 -19.04 4.15
N GLY A 421 6.14 -19.32 5.38
CA GLY A 421 4.84 -18.85 5.88
C GLY A 421 4.84 -17.38 6.23
N VAL A 422 6.00 -16.87 6.66
CA VAL A 422 6.20 -15.45 6.94
C VAL A 422 6.43 -14.69 5.63
N GLY A 423 7.16 -15.27 4.67
CA GLY A 423 7.52 -14.61 3.41
C GLY A 423 6.36 -14.27 2.48
N GLY A 424 5.16 -14.80 2.73
CA GLY A 424 3.95 -14.38 2.02
C GLY A 424 3.12 -13.35 2.77
N LEU A 425 3.55 -12.88 3.94
CA LEU A 425 2.85 -11.89 4.78
C LEU A 425 3.52 -10.51 4.77
N ALA A 426 4.69 -10.39 4.14
CA ALA A 426 5.41 -9.15 3.89
C ALA A 426 5.55 -8.97 2.39
#